data_AF-U6DPC0-F1
#
_entry.id   AF-U6DPC0-F1
#
_cell.length_a   1.000
_cell.length_b   1.000
_cell.length_c   1.000
_cell.angle_alpha   90.00
_cell.angle_beta   90.00
_cell.angle_gamma   90.00
#
_symmetry.space_group_name_H-M   'P 1'
#
loop_
_entity.id
_entity.type
_entity.pdbx_description
1 polymer ?
#
loop_
_entity_poly.entity_id
_entity_poly.type
_entity_poly.pdbx_seq_one_letter_code
_entity_poly.pdbx_strand_id
1 'polypeptide(L)'
;MGRIGISCLFPASWHFSISPVGCPRILNTNLRQIIVISVLAAAVSLLYFSVVIIRSKYGRLSRDKKFHRYLARVTDIEATDTNNPNVNYGIVVDCGSSGSRIFVYCWPRHNGNPHDLLDIRQMRDKNRKPVVMKIKPGISEFATSPEKVSDYISPLLNFAAEHVPRAKHKETPLYILCTAGMRILPESQQKAILEDLLTDIPVHFDFLFSDSHAEVISGKQE
;
A
#
# COMPACT_ATOMS: atom_id res chain seq x y z
N MET A 1 -57.71 45.54 55.33
CA MET A 1 -58.01 46.69 56.21
C MET A 1 -56.73 47.05 56.98
N GLY A 2 -56.37 48.35 57.00
CA GLY A 2 -55.40 48.99 57.94
C GLY A 2 -53.92 48.82 57.58
N ARG A 3 -53.19 49.80 57.03
CA ARG A 3 -52.70 51.14 57.50
C ARG A 3 -51.48 51.08 58.44
N ILE A 4 -50.28 51.50 57.98
CA ILE A 4 -49.55 52.80 58.21
C ILE A 4 -48.84 52.82 59.60
N GLY A 5 -47.62 53.31 59.84
CA GLY A 5 -46.57 54.05 59.09
C GLY A 5 -45.20 53.76 59.76
N ILE A 6 -44.10 54.50 59.72
CA ILE A 6 -43.67 55.92 59.52
C ILE A 6 -42.15 55.78 59.18
N SER A 7 -41.41 56.57 58.39
CA SER A 7 -40.95 57.99 58.53
C SER A 7 -39.97 58.26 57.37
N CYS A 8 -40.07 59.36 56.59
CA CYS A 8 -39.37 60.66 56.78
C CYS A 8 -37.88 60.63 56.34
N LEU A 9 -37.28 61.50 55.50
CA LEU A 9 -37.61 62.78 54.82
C LEU A 9 -36.61 63.01 53.64
N PHE A 10 -37.13 63.47 52.47
CA PHE A 10 -36.68 64.50 51.47
C PHE A 10 -35.19 64.86 51.19
N PRO A 11 -34.84 65.61 50.09
CA PRO A 11 -35.62 66.14 48.94
C PRO A 11 -34.99 65.97 47.52
N ALA A 12 -35.83 66.23 46.48
CA ALA A 12 -35.64 66.98 45.21
C ALA A 12 -34.28 66.97 44.46
N SER A 13 -34.16 67.02 43.13
CA SER A 13 -35.07 67.07 41.99
C SER A 13 -34.20 67.05 40.71
N TRP A 14 -34.51 66.13 39.78
CA TRP A 14 -34.54 66.28 38.33
C TRP A 14 -33.61 67.29 37.60
N HIS A 15 -32.66 66.69 36.86
CA HIS A 15 -32.16 67.01 35.51
C HIS A 15 -31.85 68.45 35.06
N PHE A 16 -30.59 68.65 34.64
CA PHE A 16 -30.23 69.45 33.46
C PHE A 16 -29.09 68.74 32.68
N SER A 17 -29.30 68.53 31.37
CA SER A 17 -28.36 67.99 30.39
C SER A 17 -27.55 69.11 29.74
N ILE A 18 -26.25 68.91 29.43
CA ILE A 18 -25.53 69.37 28.21
C ILE A 18 -24.29 68.47 27.96
N SER A 19 -24.23 67.78 26.81
CA SER A 19 -23.05 67.08 26.21
C SER A 19 -22.08 68.08 25.53
N PRO A 20 -20.97 67.73 24.84
CA PRO A 20 -20.14 66.51 24.76
C PRO A 20 -18.63 66.84 24.95
N VAL A 21 -17.74 65.89 24.64
CA VAL A 21 -16.28 66.03 24.37
C VAL A 21 -15.36 65.73 25.56
N GLY A 22 -14.85 64.50 25.58
CA GLY A 22 -13.74 64.09 26.44
C GLY A 22 -13.52 62.58 26.45
N CYS A 23 -13.03 62.06 25.32
CA CYS A 23 -12.41 60.74 25.08
C CYS A 23 -12.60 59.58 26.09
N PRO A 24 -12.99 58.37 25.64
CA PRO A 24 -12.99 57.19 26.51
C PRO A 24 -11.57 56.79 26.89
N ARG A 25 -11.29 56.73 28.20
CA ARG A 25 -10.08 56.11 28.78
C ARG A 25 -10.15 54.58 28.61
N ILE A 26 -9.71 54.09 27.47
CA ILE A 26 -9.31 52.69 27.28
C ILE A 26 -7.84 52.70 26.86
N LEU A 27 -6.93 53.12 27.74
CA LEU A 27 -5.48 52.91 27.58
C LEU A 27 -4.76 53.40 28.84
N ASN A 28 -4.64 52.53 29.85
CA ASN A 28 -3.59 52.68 30.85
C ASN A 28 -3.01 51.30 31.19
N THR A 29 -2.39 50.68 30.18
CA THR A 29 -1.49 49.53 30.39
C THR A 29 -0.11 50.07 30.75
N ASN A 30 0.44 49.65 31.90
CA ASN A 30 1.79 50.06 32.30
C ASN A 30 2.80 49.55 31.28
N LEU A 31 3.83 50.35 30.94
CA LEU A 31 4.86 50.03 29.94
C LEU A 31 5.43 48.61 30.07
N ARG A 32 5.57 48.09 31.30
CA ARG A 32 5.99 46.71 31.59
C ARG A 32 5.07 45.64 31.00
N GLN A 33 3.76 45.83 31.03
CA GLN A 33 2.79 44.88 30.47
C GLN A 33 2.87 44.83 28.94
N ILE A 34 3.10 45.99 28.29
CA ILE A 34 3.27 46.07 26.83
C ILE A 34 4.52 45.28 26.40
N ILE A 35 5.62 45.43 27.14
CA ILE A 35 6.87 44.69 26.88
C ILE A 35 6.68 43.17 27.05
N VAL A 36 5.97 42.72 28.08
CA VAL A 36 5.73 41.28 28.29
C VAL A 36 4.87 40.70 27.16
N ILE A 37 3.81 41.41 26.76
CA ILE A 37 2.92 40.96 25.67
C ILE A 37 3.69 40.90 24.34
N SER A 38 4.55 41.89 24.04
CA SER A 38 5.33 41.89 22.80
C SER A 38 6.34 40.74 22.75
N VAL A 39 7.01 40.44 23.87
CA VAL A 39 7.93 39.30 23.97
C VAL A 39 7.19 37.97 23.80
N LEU A 40 6.02 37.81 24.44
CA LEU A 40 5.20 36.60 24.27
C LEU A 40 4.70 36.45 22.83
N ALA A 41 4.24 37.52 22.20
CA ALA A 41 3.81 37.50 20.81
C ALA A 41 4.97 37.15 19.85
N ALA A 42 6.17 37.68 20.10
CA ALA A 42 7.37 37.34 19.36
C ALA A 42 7.76 35.86 19.55
N ALA A 43 7.70 35.34 20.78
CA ALA A 43 7.99 33.95 21.08
C ALA A 43 6.99 32.99 20.40
N VAL A 44 5.69 33.30 20.44
CA VAL A 44 4.64 32.53 19.74
C VAL A 44 4.85 32.57 18.23
N SER A 45 5.21 33.74 17.68
CA SER A 45 5.49 33.88 16.25
C SER A 45 6.71 33.04 15.84
N LEU A 46 7.80 33.08 16.62
CA LEU A 46 8.99 32.26 16.37
C LEU A 46 8.68 30.77 16.45
N LEU A 47 7.88 30.33 17.43
CA LEU A 47 7.43 28.95 17.53
C LEU A 47 6.58 28.56 16.31
N TYR A 48 5.64 29.41 15.89
CA TYR A 48 4.83 29.17 14.70
C TYR A 48 5.70 29.05 13.43
N PHE A 49 6.65 29.97 13.22
CA PHE A 49 7.58 29.92 12.09
C PHE A 49 8.45 28.65 12.14
N SER A 50 8.93 28.25 13.32
CA SER A 50 9.70 27.01 13.48
C SER A 50 8.89 25.78 13.06
N VAL A 51 7.61 25.70 13.47
CA VAL A 51 6.70 24.61 13.10
C VAL A 51 6.44 24.61 11.60
N VAL A 52 6.22 25.78 10.97
CA VAL A 52 6.00 25.90 9.53
C VAL A 52 7.24 25.46 8.75
N ILE A 53 8.44 25.89 9.15
CA ILE A 53 9.70 25.51 8.50
C ILE A 53 9.93 24.00 8.65
N ILE A 54 9.75 23.46 9.85
CA ILE A 54 9.89 22.03 10.13
C ILE A 54 8.92 21.23 9.26
N ARG A 55 7.63 21.61 9.23
CA ARG A 55 6.61 20.95 8.43
C ARG A 55 6.90 21.04 6.92
N SER A 56 7.38 22.20 6.45
CA SER A 56 7.81 22.40 5.06
C SER A 56 9.00 21.52 4.69
N LYS A 57 10.02 21.43 5.57
CA LYS A 57 11.21 20.60 5.36
C LYS A 57 10.87 19.10 5.33
N TYR A 58 10.08 18.62 6.30
CA TYR A 58 9.62 17.23 6.32
C TYR A 58 8.70 16.92 5.12
N GLY A 59 7.83 17.86 4.74
CA GLY A 59 6.98 17.73 3.55
C GLY A 59 7.80 17.63 2.26
N ARG A 60 8.83 18.46 2.10
CA ARG A 60 9.74 18.43 0.94
C ARG A 60 10.53 17.13 0.88
N LEU A 61 11.15 16.71 2.00
CA LEU A 61 11.89 15.44 2.10
C LEU A 61 11.01 14.22 1.75
N SER A 62 9.77 14.19 2.25
CA SER A 62 8.82 13.12 1.93
C SER A 62 8.46 13.09 0.44
N ARG A 63 8.23 14.27 -0.15
CA ARG A 63 7.94 14.41 -1.59
C ARG A 63 9.13 13.96 -2.45
N ASP A 64 10.34 14.36 -2.09
CA ASP A 64 11.56 14.00 -2.82
C ASP A 64 11.79 12.48 -2.74
N LYS A 65 11.60 11.86 -1.56
CA LYS A 65 11.67 10.38 -1.42
C LYS A 65 10.65 9.66 -2.30
N LYS A 66 9.40 10.13 -2.36
CA LYS A 66 8.36 9.55 -3.23
C LYS A 66 8.74 9.69 -4.70
N PHE A 67 9.28 10.86 -5.08
CA PHE A 67 9.72 11.14 -6.44
C PHE A 67 10.89 10.24 -6.85
N HIS A 68 11.89 10.07 -6.00
CA HIS A 68 13.01 9.16 -6.24
C HIS A 68 12.55 7.70 -6.40
N ARG A 69 11.61 7.23 -5.57
CA ARG A 69 11.04 5.88 -5.72
C ARG A 69 10.30 5.71 -7.04
N TYR A 70 9.53 6.72 -7.45
CA TYR A 70 8.86 6.72 -8.74
C TYR A 70 9.87 6.65 -9.89
N LEU A 71 10.88 7.51 -9.87
CA LEU A 71 11.93 7.50 -10.90
C LEU A 71 12.65 6.16 -10.95
N ALA A 72 13.08 5.61 -9.81
CA ALA A 72 13.75 4.31 -9.74
C ALA A 72 12.91 3.20 -10.39
N ARG A 73 11.60 3.15 -10.14
CA ARG A 73 10.72 2.13 -10.75
C ARG A 73 10.57 2.28 -12.27
N VAL A 74 10.65 3.50 -12.78
CA VAL A 74 10.50 3.81 -14.21
C VAL A 74 11.82 3.66 -14.96
N THR A 75 12.96 3.89 -14.29
CA THR A 75 14.28 3.78 -14.91
C THR A 75 14.88 2.38 -14.79
N ASP A 76 14.54 1.65 -13.73
CA ASP A 76 15.07 0.30 -13.47
C ASP A 76 14.25 -0.76 -14.24
N ILE A 77 14.43 -0.73 -15.56
CA ILE A 77 13.85 -1.68 -16.51
C ILE A 77 14.96 -2.53 -17.14
N GLU A 78 16.14 -2.57 -16.54
CA GLU A 78 17.22 -3.38 -17.08
C GLU A 78 16.86 -4.87 -17.03
N ALA A 79 17.43 -5.63 -17.97
CA ALA A 79 17.23 -7.07 -18.03
C ALA A 79 17.70 -7.71 -16.72
N THR A 80 16.97 -8.71 -16.22
CA THR A 80 17.41 -9.44 -15.03
C THR A 80 18.67 -10.23 -15.37
N ASP A 81 19.75 -10.01 -14.61
CA ASP A 81 20.99 -10.76 -14.78
C ASP A 81 20.82 -12.20 -14.29
N THR A 82 20.61 -13.12 -15.23
CA THR A 82 20.43 -14.56 -14.98
C THR A 82 21.73 -15.27 -14.60
N ASN A 83 22.89 -14.64 -14.76
CA ASN A 83 24.18 -15.20 -14.36
C ASN A 83 24.52 -14.90 -12.90
N ASN A 84 23.82 -13.96 -12.26
CA ASN A 84 24.07 -13.61 -10.87
C ASN A 84 23.46 -14.66 -9.92
N PRO A 85 24.29 -15.45 -9.20
CA PRO A 85 23.79 -16.52 -8.33
C PRO A 85 23.04 -16.00 -7.09
N ASN A 86 23.17 -14.70 -6.77
CA ASN A 86 22.51 -14.05 -5.64
C ASN A 86 21.07 -13.59 -5.95
N VAL A 87 20.61 -13.78 -7.19
CA VAL A 87 19.22 -13.54 -7.57
C VAL A 87 18.43 -14.83 -7.35
N ASN A 88 17.30 -14.69 -6.66
CA ASN A 88 16.32 -15.76 -6.46
C ASN A 88 15.05 -15.44 -7.24
N TYR A 89 14.26 -16.46 -7.52
CA TYR A 89 13.10 -16.37 -8.40
C TYR A 89 11.87 -16.93 -7.69
N GLY A 90 10.69 -16.49 -8.13
CA GLY A 90 9.40 -17.03 -7.71
C GLY A 90 8.41 -16.92 -8.85
N ILE A 91 7.54 -17.91 -8.98
CA ILE A 91 6.59 -18.03 -10.08
C ILE A 91 5.18 -18.01 -9.50
N VAL A 92 4.30 -17.18 -10.07
CA VAL A 92 2.88 -17.16 -9.71
C VAL A 92 2.07 -17.31 -10.98
N VAL A 93 1.14 -18.27 -10.97
CA VAL A 93 0.12 -18.46 -12.01
C VAL A 93 -1.21 -17.97 -11.46
N ASP A 94 -1.76 -16.93 -12.07
CA ASP A 94 -3.13 -16.45 -11.86
C ASP A 94 -4.07 -17.21 -12.79
N CYS A 95 -4.87 -18.10 -12.19
CA CYS A 95 -5.85 -18.92 -12.89
C CYS A 95 -7.24 -18.26 -12.82
N GLY A 96 -7.45 -17.30 -13.73
CA GLY A 96 -8.70 -16.57 -13.87
C GLY A 96 -9.76 -17.27 -14.72
N SER A 97 -11.00 -16.78 -14.63
CA SER A 97 -12.14 -17.34 -15.39
C SER A 97 -11.99 -17.21 -16.92
N SER A 98 -11.36 -16.12 -17.39
CA SER A 98 -11.18 -15.86 -18.83
C SER A 98 -9.88 -16.40 -19.42
N GLY A 99 -8.99 -16.94 -18.58
CA GLY A 99 -7.65 -17.35 -18.97
C GLY A 99 -6.68 -17.35 -17.79
N SER A 100 -5.55 -18.01 -17.99
CA SER A 100 -4.47 -18.12 -17.00
C SER A 100 -3.26 -17.29 -17.40
N ARG A 101 -2.52 -16.79 -16.41
CA ARG A 101 -1.38 -15.88 -16.62
C ARG A 101 -0.24 -16.25 -15.69
N ILE A 102 0.96 -16.39 -16.23
CA ILE A 102 2.16 -16.63 -15.43
C ILE A 102 2.95 -15.34 -15.27
N PHE A 103 3.46 -15.12 -14.07
CA PHE A 103 4.35 -14.03 -13.71
C PHE A 103 5.60 -14.61 -13.09
N VAL A 104 6.76 -14.23 -13.60
CA VAL A 104 8.05 -14.56 -12.99
C VAL A 104 8.56 -13.33 -12.24
N TYR A 105 8.87 -13.52 -10.96
CA TYR A 105 9.44 -12.53 -10.08
C TYR A 105 10.88 -12.91 -9.72
N CYS A 106 11.67 -11.91 -9.36
CA CYS A 106 13.01 -12.08 -8.85
C CYS A 106 13.30 -11.10 -7.71
N TRP A 107 14.22 -11.48 -6.83
CA TRP A 107 14.73 -10.62 -5.76
C TRP A 107 16.20 -10.94 -5.47
N PRO A 108 17.01 -9.95 -5.06
CA PRO A 108 18.37 -10.19 -4.61
C PRO A 108 18.38 -10.89 -3.25
N ARG A 109 19.57 -11.32 -2.82
CA ARG A 109 19.80 -11.79 -1.45
C ARG A 109 19.31 -10.74 -0.44
N HIS A 110 18.59 -11.20 0.58
CA HIS A 110 18.11 -10.35 1.66
C HIS A 110 19.29 -9.67 2.39
N ASN A 111 19.09 -8.41 2.80
CA ASN A 111 20.14 -7.59 3.43
C ASN A 111 20.45 -7.99 4.89
N GLY A 112 19.68 -8.94 5.46
CA GLY A 112 19.84 -9.44 6.82
C GLY A 112 19.13 -8.61 7.90
N ASN A 113 18.51 -7.49 7.55
CA ASN A 113 17.74 -6.66 8.48
C ASN A 113 16.34 -7.27 8.72
N PRO A 114 16.00 -7.70 9.94
CA PRO A 114 14.70 -8.34 10.22
C PRO A 114 13.47 -7.43 9.99
N HIS A 115 13.68 -6.12 9.85
CA HIS A 115 12.61 -5.16 9.59
C HIS A 115 12.35 -4.90 8.10
N ASP A 116 13.25 -5.36 7.23
CA ASP A 116 13.09 -5.21 5.79
C ASP A 116 12.40 -6.45 5.20
N LEU A 117 11.61 -6.24 4.16
CA LEU A 117 11.03 -7.31 3.36
C LEU A 117 11.93 -7.59 2.15
N LEU A 118 11.66 -8.69 1.44
CA LEU A 118 12.29 -8.97 0.16
C LEU A 118 12.00 -7.85 -0.86
N ASP A 119 13.04 -7.42 -1.57
CA ASP A 119 12.92 -6.50 -2.71
C ASP A 119 12.47 -7.26 -3.96
N ILE A 120 11.19 -7.66 -3.96
CA ILE A 120 10.57 -8.44 -5.04
C ILE A 120 10.25 -7.53 -6.22
N ARG A 121 10.70 -7.94 -7.40
CA ARG A 121 10.48 -7.24 -8.67
C ARG A 121 10.06 -8.23 -9.74
N GLN A 122 9.34 -7.73 -10.74
CA GLN A 122 9.01 -8.55 -11.90
C GLN A 122 10.27 -8.80 -12.73
N MET A 123 10.54 -10.06 -13.06
CA MET A 123 11.67 -10.44 -13.90
C MET A 123 11.56 -9.76 -15.27
N ARG A 124 12.70 -9.33 -15.80
CA ARG A 124 12.83 -8.72 -17.12
C ARG A 124 13.62 -9.63 -18.04
N ASP A 125 13.11 -9.87 -19.23
CA ASP A 125 13.81 -10.61 -20.28
C ASP A 125 14.98 -9.77 -20.85
N LYS A 126 15.73 -10.38 -21.78
CA LYS A 126 16.82 -9.71 -22.52
C LYS A 126 16.38 -8.44 -23.29
N ASN A 127 15.09 -8.30 -23.57
CA ASN A 127 14.51 -7.15 -24.25
C ASN A 127 13.92 -6.11 -23.28
N ARG A 128 14.20 -6.25 -21.97
CA ARG A 128 13.69 -5.36 -20.91
C ARG A 128 12.17 -5.42 -20.77
N LYS A 129 11.54 -6.52 -21.20
CA LYS A 129 10.10 -6.77 -21.10
C LYS A 129 9.80 -7.63 -19.88
N PRO A 130 8.66 -7.39 -19.21
CA PRO A 130 8.28 -8.21 -18.07
C PRO A 130 8.03 -9.65 -18.54
N VAL A 131 8.58 -10.61 -17.81
CA VAL A 131 8.40 -12.05 -18.09
C VAL A 131 7.00 -12.45 -17.66
N VAL A 132 6.06 -12.36 -18.61
CA VAL A 132 4.64 -12.68 -18.45
C VAL A 132 4.12 -13.36 -19.71
N MET A 133 3.37 -14.43 -19.53
CA MET A 133 2.63 -15.10 -20.60
C MET A 133 1.17 -15.31 -20.18
N LYS A 134 0.26 -15.31 -21.16
CA LYS A 134 -1.18 -15.52 -20.94
C LYS A 134 -1.69 -16.56 -21.93
N ILE A 135 -2.60 -17.43 -21.47
CA ILE A 135 -3.29 -18.42 -22.30
C ILE A 135 -4.80 -18.35 -22.06
N LYS A 136 -5.56 -18.93 -23.00
CA LYS A 136 -7.02 -19.05 -22.97
C LYS A 136 -7.41 -20.47 -23.40
N PRO A 137 -8.56 -21.03 -22.97
CA PRO A 137 -9.58 -20.42 -22.10
C PRO A 137 -9.16 -20.41 -20.62
N GLY A 138 -10.06 -20.18 -19.66
CA GLY A 138 -9.77 -20.27 -18.22
C GLY A 138 -9.70 -21.72 -17.73
N ILE A 139 -9.04 -21.94 -16.59
CA ILE A 139 -8.85 -23.29 -16.04
C ILE A 139 -10.16 -24.00 -15.66
N SER A 140 -11.21 -23.22 -15.34
CA SER A 140 -12.52 -23.74 -14.94
C SER A 140 -13.26 -24.46 -16.08
N GLU A 141 -12.87 -24.25 -17.33
CA GLU A 141 -13.45 -24.97 -18.48
C GLU A 141 -13.12 -26.47 -18.47
N PHE A 142 -12.11 -26.87 -17.69
CA PHE A 142 -11.68 -28.27 -17.55
C PHE A 142 -12.37 -29.00 -16.38
N ALA A 143 -13.43 -28.42 -15.82
CA ALA A 143 -14.18 -28.99 -14.70
C ALA A 143 -14.67 -30.44 -14.90
N THR A 144 -14.92 -30.84 -16.15
CA THR A 144 -15.35 -32.20 -16.52
C THR A 144 -14.24 -33.05 -17.14
N SER A 145 -13.03 -32.50 -17.28
CA SER A 145 -11.85 -33.17 -17.84
C SER A 145 -10.58 -32.72 -17.09
N PRO A 146 -10.50 -32.99 -15.77
CA PRO A 146 -9.38 -32.55 -14.93
C PRO A 146 -8.03 -33.07 -15.44
N GLU A 147 -8.00 -34.25 -16.07
CA GLU A 147 -6.78 -34.87 -16.62
C GLU A 147 -6.11 -34.07 -17.74
N LYS A 148 -6.77 -33.04 -18.27
CA LYS A 148 -6.24 -32.16 -19.33
C LYS A 148 -5.66 -30.86 -18.78
N VAL A 149 -5.78 -30.61 -17.47
CA VAL A 149 -5.42 -29.31 -16.90
C VAL A 149 -3.91 -29.10 -16.86
N SER A 150 -3.14 -30.18 -16.63
CA SER A 150 -1.68 -30.13 -16.64
C SER A 150 -1.12 -29.86 -18.04
N ASP A 151 -1.71 -30.44 -19.08
CA ASP A 151 -1.41 -30.09 -20.48
C ASP A 151 -1.74 -28.62 -20.79
N TYR A 152 -2.86 -28.12 -20.29
CA TYR A 152 -3.28 -26.73 -20.47
C TYR A 152 -2.29 -25.74 -19.82
N ILE A 153 -1.75 -26.05 -18.63
CA ILE A 153 -0.84 -25.15 -17.90
C ILE A 153 0.61 -25.25 -18.39
N SER A 154 0.98 -26.37 -19.01
CA SER A 154 2.34 -26.68 -19.46
C SER A 154 3.00 -25.58 -20.31
N PRO A 155 2.33 -24.92 -21.27
CA PRO A 155 2.92 -23.80 -22.01
C PRO A 155 3.40 -22.65 -21.12
N LEU A 156 2.67 -22.35 -20.04
CA LEU A 156 3.07 -21.32 -19.08
C LEU A 156 4.31 -21.76 -18.30
N LEU A 157 4.33 -23.00 -17.79
CA LEU A 157 5.45 -23.51 -17.00
C LEU A 157 6.72 -23.65 -17.83
N ASN A 158 6.61 -24.10 -19.08
CA ASN A 158 7.72 -24.11 -20.03
C ASN A 158 8.27 -22.71 -20.27
N PHE A 159 7.40 -21.72 -20.48
CA PHE A 159 7.83 -20.33 -20.62
C PHE A 159 8.60 -19.82 -19.39
N ALA A 160 8.15 -20.14 -18.17
CA ALA A 160 8.92 -19.80 -16.96
C ALA A 160 10.26 -20.55 -16.89
N ALA A 161 10.27 -21.85 -17.21
CA ALA A 161 11.47 -22.68 -17.18
C ALA A 161 12.54 -22.25 -18.20
N GLU A 162 12.14 -21.64 -19.31
CA GLU A 162 13.04 -21.02 -20.29
C GLU A 162 13.76 -19.77 -19.76
N HIS A 163 13.09 -19.00 -18.89
CA HIS A 163 13.62 -17.75 -18.36
C HIS A 163 14.41 -17.94 -17.05
N VAL A 164 13.91 -18.79 -16.15
CA VAL A 164 14.58 -19.07 -14.88
C VAL A 164 15.79 -19.99 -15.13
N PRO A 165 17.00 -19.66 -14.64
CA PRO A 165 18.16 -20.53 -14.79
C PRO A 165 17.91 -21.93 -14.23
N ARG A 166 18.30 -22.98 -14.96
CA ARG A 166 18.12 -24.40 -14.55
C ARG A 166 18.63 -24.69 -13.14
N ALA A 167 19.78 -24.12 -12.77
CA ALA A 167 20.36 -24.28 -11.44
C ALA A 167 19.47 -23.74 -10.31
N LYS A 168 18.54 -22.83 -10.62
CA LYS A 168 17.63 -22.20 -9.68
C LYS A 168 16.24 -22.84 -9.65
N HIS A 169 15.92 -23.79 -10.54
CA HIS A 169 14.59 -24.41 -10.61
C HIS A 169 14.19 -25.02 -9.25
N LYS A 170 15.09 -25.80 -8.64
CA LYS A 170 14.90 -26.46 -7.33
C LYS A 170 14.77 -25.51 -6.13
N GLU A 171 15.12 -24.23 -6.29
CA GLU A 171 14.98 -23.20 -5.25
C GLU A 171 13.81 -22.25 -5.54
N THR A 172 13.16 -22.39 -6.70
CA THR A 172 12.14 -21.46 -7.18
C THR A 172 10.76 -21.99 -6.80
N PRO A 173 10.02 -21.35 -5.89
CA PRO A 173 8.64 -21.71 -5.61
C PRO A 173 7.72 -21.35 -6.77
N LEU A 174 6.83 -22.28 -7.09
CA LEU A 174 5.73 -22.10 -8.02
C LEU A 174 4.43 -22.05 -7.22
N TYR A 175 3.63 -21.01 -7.41
CA TYR A 175 2.28 -20.90 -6.85
C TYR A 175 1.25 -20.89 -7.98
N ILE A 176 0.21 -21.70 -7.88
CA ILE A 176 -0.93 -21.70 -8.79
C ILE A 176 -2.16 -21.28 -7.98
N LEU A 177 -2.63 -20.06 -8.23
CA LEU A 177 -3.71 -19.43 -7.47
C LEU A 177 -4.92 -19.24 -8.36
N CYS A 178 -5.98 -19.96 -8.04
CA CYS A 178 -7.23 -19.99 -8.79
C CYS A 178 -8.24 -19.02 -8.20
N THR A 179 -8.89 -18.21 -9.06
CA THR A 179 -9.80 -17.14 -8.62
C THR A 179 -11.27 -17.50 -8.90
N ALA A 180 -12.09 -16.53 -9.31
CA ALA A 180 -13.55 -16.64 -9.37
C ALA A 180 -14.08 -17.81 -10.21
N GLY A 181 -13.39 -18.18 -11.30
CA GLY A 181 -13.82 -19.27 -12.18
C GLY A 181 -13.83 -20.64 -11.48
N MET A 182 -12.85 -20.90 -10.61
CA MET A 182 -12.81 -22.15 -9.84
C MET A 182 -13.75 -22.13 -8.65
N ARG A 183 -13.94 -20.98 -8.00
CA ARG A 183 -14.82 -20.82 -6.81
C ARG A 183 -16.28 -21.23 -7.07
N ILE A 184 -16.76 -21.11 -8.30
CA ILE A 184 -18.14 -21.45 -8.67
C ILE A 184 -18.34 -22.94 -8.96
N LEU A 185 -17.26 -23.72 -9.11
CA LEU A 185 -17.34 -25.15 -9.35
C LEU A 185 -17.71 -25.90 -8.06
N PRO A 186 -18.35 -27.07 -8.14
CA PRO A 186 -18.43 -28.00 -7.03
C PRO A 186 -17.05 -28.32 -6.45
N GLU A 187 -16.96 -28.44 -5.12
CA GLU A 187 -15.70 -28.71 -4.42
C GLU A 187 -14.97 -29.96 -4.92
N SER A 188 -15.72 -31.00 -5.31
CA SER A 188 -15.16 -32.22 -5.90
C SER A 188 -14.42 -31.97 -7.22
N GLN A 189 -14.94 -31.07 -8.07
CA GLN A 189 -14.30 -30.69 -9.33
C GLN A 189 -13.10 -29.78 -9.10
N GLN A 190 -13.19 -28.86 -8.13
CA GLN A 190 -12.04 -28.04 -7.73
C GLN A 190 -10.89 -28.92 -7.28
N LYS A 191 -11.17 -29.87 -6.38
CA LYS A 191 -10.19 -30.80 -5.85
C LYS A 191 -9.57 -31.68 -6.94
N ALA A 192 -10.38 -32.24 -7.84
CA ALA A 192 -9.86 -33.08 -8.93
C ALA A 192 -8.88 -32.32 -9.85
N ILE A 193 -9.16 -31.04 -10.15
CA ILE A 193 -8.26 -30.18 -10.93
C ILE A 193 -6.95 -29.92 -10.16
N LEU A 194 -7.03 -29.58 -8.87
CA LEU A 194 -5.84 -29.33 -8.07
C LEU A 194 -4.98 -30.58 -7.90
N GLU A 195 -5.60 -31.75 -7.68
CA GLU A 195 -4.90 -33.03 -7.56
C GLU A 195 -4.15 -33.41 -8.83
N ASP A 196 -4.73 -33.19 -10.02
CA ASP A 196 -4.02 -33.40 -11.29
C ASP A 196 -2.75 -32.55 -11.38
N LEU A 197 -2.87 -31.24 -11.09
CA LEU A 197 -1.72 -30.33 -11.07
C LEU A 197 -0.65 -30.76 -10.06
N LEU A 198 -1.07 -31.13 -8.84
CA LEU A 198 -0.18 -31.53 -7.75
C LEU A 198 0.57 -32.82 -8.03
N THR A 199 0.01 -33.72 -8.83
CA THR A 199 0.62 -35.01 -9.17
C THR A 199 1.49 -34.93 -10.42
N ASP A 200 1.07 -34.20 -11.44
CA ASP A 200 1.75 -34.17 -12.74
C ASP A 200 2.91 -33.17 -12.79
N ILE A 201 2.74 -31.96 -12.24
CA ILE A 201 3.76 -30.90 -12.32
C ILE A 201 5.12 -31.33 -11.73
N PRO A 202 5.20 -31.96 -10.53
CA PRO A 202 6.49 -32.38 -9.96
C PRO A 202 7.23 -33.45 -10.78
N VAL A 203 6.53 -34.17 -11.66
CA VAL A 203 7.14 -35.17 -12.56
C VAL A 203 7.87 -34.48 -13.72
N HIS A 204 7.35 -33.34 -14.17
CA HIS A 204 7.82 -32.62 -15.36
C HIS A 204 8.71 -31.40 -15.06
N PHE A 205 8.58 -30.80 -13.87
CA PHE A 205 9.28 -29.57 -13.50
C PHE A 205 9.94 -29.68 -12.12
N ASP A 206 11.17 -29.16 -12.02
CA ASP A 206 11.98 -29.13 -10.79
C ASP A 206 11.62 -27.97 -9.84
N PHE A 207 10.53 -27.24 -10.07
CA PHE A 207 10.12 -26.13 -9.21
C PHE A 207 9.67 -26.63 -7.83
N LEU A 208 9.84 -25.81 -6.79
CA LEU A 208 9.29 -26.12 -5.47
C LEU A 208 7.77 -26.02 -5.52
N PHE A 209 7.11 -27.18 -5.52
CA PHE A 209 5.67 -27.32 -5.64
C PHE A 209 5.16 -28.41 -4.70
N SER A 210 4.09 -28.11 -3.96
CA SER A 210 3.49 -28.98 -2.95
C SER A 210 2.02 -28.61 -2.77
N ASP A 211 1.28 -29.36 -1.94
CA ASP A 211 -0.16 -29.15 -1.71
C ASP A 211 -0.54 -27.67 -1.43
N SER A 212 0.20 -27.00 -0.54
CA SER A 212 -0.01 -25.58 -0.20
C SER A 212 0.29 -24.57 -1.33
N HIS A 213 0.83 -25.03 -2.46
CA HIS A 213 1.18 -24.18 -3.59
C HIS A 213 0.09 -24.14 -4.67
N ALA A 214 -0.92 -25.01 -4.60
CA ALA A 214 -2.07 -25.01 -5.50
C ALA A 214 -3.35 -24.74 -4.69
N GLU A 215 -3.93 -23.55 -4.82
CA GLU A 215 -5.06 -23.14 -3.98
C GLU A 215 -6.13 -22.41 -4.80
N VAL A 216 -7.40 -22.67 -4.48
CA VAL A 216 -8.52 -21.79 -4.86
C VAL A 216 -8.66 -20.71 -3.79
N ILE A 217 -8.17 -19.51 -4.09
CA ILE A 217 -8.19 -18.41 -3.14
C ILE A 217 -9.57 -17.76 -3.05
N SER A 218 -9.95 -17.35 -1.84
CA SER A 218 -11.16 -16.59 -1.60
C SER A 218 -11.04 -15.17 -2.17
N GLY A 219 -12.17 -14.52 -2.46
CA GLY A 219 -12.17 -13.12 -2.90
C GLY A 219 -11.70 -12.11 -1.84
N LYS A 220 -11.44 -12.55 -0.60
CA LYS A 220 -10.81 -11.74 0.45
C LYS A 220 -9.28 -11.86 0.41
N GLN A 221 -8.75 -12.99 -0.06
CA GLN A 221 -7.31 -13.23 -0.25
C GLN A 221 -6.79 -12.56 -1.52
N GLU A 222 -7.62 -12.51 -2.57
CA GLU A 222 -7.40 -11.75 -3.82
C GLU A 222 -7.36 -10.22 -3.55
#